data_AF-A0A645H448-F1
#
_entry.id   AF-A0A645H448-F1
#
_cell.length_a   1.000
_cell.length_b   1.000
_cell.length_c   1.000
_cell.angle_alpha   90.00
_cell.angle_beta   90.00
_cell.angle_gamma   90.00
#
_symmetry.space_group_name_H-M   'P 1'
#
loop_
_entity.id
_entity.type
_entity.pdbx_description
1 polymer ?
#
loop_
_entity_poly.entity_id
_entity_poly.type
_entity_poly.pdbx_seq_one_letter_code
_entity_poly.pdbx_strand_id
1 'polypeptide(L)' 'MAVADIFTAITEDRPYRKGMTSGEAAAVLDSMVKSNAICPYVVSILMDNFDAVNEARSAAQAQASQLYNYIVKPVQA' A
#
# COMPACT_ATOMS: atom_id res chain seq x y z
N MET A 1 0.75 -9.75 8.89
CA MET A 1 1.67 -8.61 8.96
C MET A 1 2.44 -8.47 7.66
N ALA A 2 3.47 -9.28 7.39
CA ALA A 2 4.35 -9.13 6.21
C ALA A 2 3.64 -8.82 4.87
N VAL A 3 2.60 -9.58 4.49
CA VAL A 3 1.87 -9.35 3.22
C VAL A 3 1.22 -7.96 3.17
N ALA A 4 0.57 -7.53 4.27
CA ALA A 4 -0.06 -6.22 4.35
C ALA A 4 0.99 -5.09 4.34
N ASP A 5 2.09 -5.27 5.07
CA ASP A 5 3.19 -4.28 5.14
C ASP A 5 3.87 -4.11 3.78
N ILE A 6 4.10 -5.21 3.05
CA ILE A 6 4.65 -5.17 1.70
C ILE A 6 3.65 -4.51 0.74
N PHE A 7 2.38 -4.92 0.80
CA PHE A 7 1.33 -4.39 -0.05
C PHE A 7 1.21 -2.87 0.08
N THR A 8 1.10 -2.33 1.30
CA THR A 8 1.03 -0.89 1.53
C THR A 8 2.32 -0.22 1.06
N ALA A 9 3.49 -0.77 1.39
CA ALA A 9 4.76 -0.20 0.99
C ALA A 9 4.93 -0.10 -0.53
N ILE A 10 4.46 -1.06 -1.32
CA ILE A 10 4.62 -1.03 -2.78
C ILE A 10 3.51 -0.26 -3.49
N THR A 11 2.30 -0.19 -2.94
CA THR A 11 1.13 0.45 -3.59
C THR A 11 0.87 1.89 -3.14
N GLU A 12 1.46 2.36 -2.04
CA GLU A 12 1.35 3.76 -1.63
C GLU A 12 2.17 4.69 -2.53
N ASP A 13 1.54 5.82 -2.88
CA ASP A 13 2.22 6.97 -3.43
C ASP A 13 3.13 7.61 -2.37
N ARG A 14 4.34 7.97 -2.74
CA ARG A 14 5.29 8.69 -1.89
C ARG A 14 5.84 9.89 -2.65
N PRO A 15 6.32 10.95 -1.97
CA PRO A 15 6.84 12.14 -2.66
C PRO A 15 7.89 11.84 -3.75
N TYR A 16 8.65 10.75 -3.57
CA TYR A 16 9.73 10.32 -4.45
C TYR A 16 9.39 9.10 -5.33
N ARG A 17 8.21 8.48 -5.19
CA ARG A 17 7.86 7.24 -5.90
C ARG A 17 6.35 7.08 -6.03
N LYS A 18 5.88 6.86 -7.25
CA LYS A 18 4.49 6.45 -7.47
C LYS A 18 4.26 5.00 -7.01
N GLY A 19 3.11 4.76 -6.39
CA GLY A 19 2.66 3.44 -6.02
C GLY A 19 2.55 2.54 -7.25
N MET A 20 2.85 1.26 -7.08
CA MET A 20 2.68 0.26 -8.13
C MET A 20 1.20 0.14 -8.50
N THR A 21 0.95 -0.12 -9.78
CA THR A 21 -0.37 -0.55 -10.27
C THR A 21 -0.76 -1.90 -9.66
N SER A 22 -2.04 -2.26 -9.75
CA SER A 22 -2.53 -3.55 -9.26
C SER A 22 -1.79 -4.73 -9.89
N GLY A 23 -1.57 -4.68 -11.21
CA GLY A 23 -0.84 -5.72 -11.94
C GLY A 23 0.62 -5.86 -11.49
N GLU A 24 1.33 -4.74 -11.30
CA GLU A 24 2.71 -4.75 -10.82
C GLU A 24 2.81 -5.29 -9.37
N ALA A 25 1.91 -4.83 -8.49
CA ALA A 25 1.86 -5.29 -7.11
C ALA A 25 1.55 -6.80 -7.02
N ALA A 26 0.61 -7.28 -7.82
CA ALA A 26 0.28 -8.71 -7.90
C ALA A 26 1.48 -9.54 -8.39
N ALA A 27 2.19 -9.08 -9.41
CA ALA A 27 3.38 -9.76 -9.93
C ALA A 27 4.51 -9.84 -8.89
N VAL A 28 4.75 -8.77 -8.12
CA VAL A 28 5.73 -8.76 -7.02
C VAL A 28 5.33 -9.74 -5.92
N LEU A 29 4.07 -9.71 -5.48
CA LEU A 29 3.60 -10.62 -4.42
C LEU A 29 3.66 -12.09 -4.87
N ASP A 30 3.28 -12.39 -6.10
CA ASP A 30 3.39 -13.74 -6.68
C ASP A 30 4.86 -14.20 -6.78
N SER A 31 5.77 -13.32 -7.19
CA SER A 31 7.22 -13.58 -7.17
C SER A 31 7.73 -13.95 -5.77
N MET A 32 7.27 -13.24 -4.73
CA MET A 32 7.65 -13.50 -3.34
C MET A 32 7.04 -14.79 -2.78
N VAL A 33 5.85 -15.17 -3.24
CA VAL A 33 5.27 -16.47 -2.94
C VAL A 33 6.09 -17.59 -3.58
N LYS A 34 6.46 -17.46 -4.86
CA LYS A 34 7.27 -18.44 -5.59
C LYS A 34 8.65 -18.65 -4.98
N SER A 35 9.21 -17.65 -4.32
CA SER A 35 10.47 -17.75 -3.58
C SER A 35 10.31 -18.20 -2.12
N ASN A 36 9.10 -18.57 -1.69
CA ASN A 36 8.75 -18.93 -0.31
C ASN A 36 9.04 -17.81 0.73
N ALA A 37 9.08 -16.55 0.31
CA ALA A 37 9.37 -15.42 1.20
C ALA A 37 8.15 -14.97 2.02
N ILE A 38 6.93 -15.19 1.51
CA ILE A 38 5.66 -14.84 2.17
C ILE A 38 4.61 -15.95 2.00
N CYS A 39 3.61 -15.97 2.87
CA CYS A 39 2.60 -17.01 2.90
C CYS A 39 1.64 -16.93 1.69
N PRO A 40 1.54 -17.97 0.83
CA PRO A 40 0.65 -17.98 -0.34
C PRO A 40 -0.81 -17.79 0.03
N TYR A 41 -1.27 -18.39 1.13
CA TYR A 41 -2.65 -18.30 1.58
C TYR A 41 -3.08 -16.88 1.96
N VAL A 42 -2.18 -16.11 2.57
CA VAL A 42 -2.49 -14.71 2.92
C VAL A 42 -2.49 -13.84 1.66
N VAL A 43 -1.60 -14.12 0.70
CA VAL A 43 -1.60 -13.43 -0.59
C VAL A 43 -2.88 -13.74 -1.37
N SER A 44 -3.40 -14.97 -1.37
CA SER A 44 -4.66 -15.27 -2.06
C SER A 44 -5.84 -14.49 -1.47
N ILE A 45 -5.94 -14.41 -0.13
CA ILE A 45 -6.98 -13.59 0.53
C ILE A 45 -6.86 -12.11 0.14
N LEU A 46 -5.64 -11.57 0.09
CA LEU A 46 -5.42 -10.19 -0.36
C LEU A 46 -5.87 -10.01 -1.82
N MET A 47 -5.56 -10.94 -2.72
CA MET A 47 -5.93 -10.85 -4.13
C MET A 47 -7.45 -10.91 -4.33
N ASP A 48 -8.14 -11.78 -3.59
CA ASP A 48 -9.60 -11.89 -3.62
C ASP A 48 -10.30 -10.60 -3.14
N ASN A 49 -9.58 -9.75 -2.39
CA ASN A 49 -10.11 -8.52 -1.79
C ASN A 49 -9.30 -7.28 -2.21
N PHE A 50 -8.57 -7.36 -3.33
CA PHE A 50 -7.52 -6.39 -3.66
C PHE A 50 -8.06 -4.95 -3.70
N ASP A 51 -9.16 -4.73 -4.42
CA ASP A 51 -9.72 -3.39 -4.61
C ASP A 51 -10.18 -2.79 -3.29
N ALA A 52 -10.90 -3.56 -2.45
CA ALA A 52 -11.36 -3.10 -1.15
C ALA A 52 -10.19 -2.72 -0.22
N VAL A 53 -9.14 -3.52 -0.20
CA VAL A 53 -7.94 -3.22 0.62
C VAL A 53 -7.18 -2.02 0.06
N ASN A 54 -7.08 -1.90 -1.27
CA ASN A 54 -6.42 -0.76 -1.92
C ASN A 54 -7.17 0.56 -1.70
N GLU A 55 -8.50 0.52 -1.72
CA GLU A 55 -9.35 1.67 -1.38
C GLU A 55 -9.15 2.10 0.08
N ALA A 56 -9.17 1.14 1.02
CA ALA A 56 -8.95 1.42 2.43
C ALA A 56 -7.57 2.06 2.68
N ARG A 57 -6.52 1.52 2.05
CA ARG A 57 -5.16 2.08 2.06
C ARG A 57 -5.15 3.50 1.49
N SER A 58 -5.76 3.72 0.33
CA SER A 58 -5.81 5.04 -0.33
C SER A 58 -6.53 6.09 0.52
N ALA A 59 -7.64 5.72 1.15
CA ALA A 59 -8.39 6.60 2.04
C ALA A 59 -7.56 6.97 3.29
N ALA A 60 -6.91 5.98 3.92
CA ALA A 60 -6.03 6.22 5.06
C ALA A 60 -4.84 7.12 4.69
N GLN A 61 -4.24 6.90 3.52
CA GLN A 61 -3.14 7.73 3.03
C GLN A 61 -3.58 9.19 2.79
N ALA A 62 -4.76 9.40 2.19
CA ALA A 62 -5.30 10.73 1.96
C ALA A 62 -5.53 11.48 3.28
N GLN A 63 -6.13 10.81 4.28
CA GLN A 63 -6.34 11.38 5.62
C GLN A 63 -5.01 11.75 6.29
N ALA A 64 -4.01 10.87 6.23
CA ALA A 64 -2.68 11.13 6.79
C ALA A 64 -2.00 12.34 6.12
N SER A 65 -2.13 12.47 4.79
CA SER A 65 -1.59 13.60 4.04
C SER A 65 -2.26 14.92 4.41
N GLN A 66 -3.59 14.93 4.57
CA GLN A 66 -4.33 16.11 5.04
C GLN A 66 -3.89 16.53 6.45
N LEU A 67 -3.77 15.57 7.37
CA LEU A 67 -3.31 15.83 8.73
C LEU A 67 -1.89 16.41 8.74
N TYR A 68 -0.97 15.81 7.97
CA TYR A 68 0.39 16.32 7.84
C TYR A 68 0.40 17.77 7.34
N ASN A 69 -0.37 18.08 6.29
CA ASN A 69 -0.48 19.43 5.76
C ASN A 69 -1.08 20.42 6.78
N TYR A 70 -2.03 19.98 7.60
CA TYR A 70 -2.58 20.80 8.69
C TYR A 70 -1.52 21.12 9.75
N ILE A 71 -0.74 20.11 10.17
CA ILE A 71 0.31 20.27 11.19
C ILE A 71 1.48 21.14 10.69
N VAL A 72 1.86 20.99 9.42
CA VAL A 72 3.08 21.61 8.85
C VAL A 72 2.79 22.98 8.21
N LYS A 73 1.52 23.40 8.09
CA LYS A 73 1.22 24.79 7.70
C LYS A 73 1.86 25.74 8.71
N PRO A 74 2.74 26.68 8.28
CA PRO A 74 3.26 27.68 9.19
C PRO A 74 2.08 28.48 9.74
N VAL A 75 2.09 28.73 11.06
CA VAL A 75 1.25 29.76 11.67
C VAL A 75 1.49 31.01 10.83
N GLN A 76 0.49 31.42 10.05
CA GLN A 76 0.54 32.69 9.34
C GLN A 76 0.63 33.77 10.40
N ALA A 77 1.79 34.41 10.48
CA ALA A 77 2.01 35.64 11.23
C ALA A 77 1.62 36.83 10.35
#